data_AF-A0A7X9IZU0-F1
#
_entry.id   AF-A0A7X9IZU0-F1
#
_cell.length_a   1.000
_cell.length_b   1.000
_cell.length_c   1.000
_cell.angle_alpha   90.00
_cell.angle_beta   90.00
_cell.angle_gamma   90.00
#
_symmetry.space_group_name_H-M   'P 1'
#
loop_
_entity.id
_entity.type
_entity.pdbx_description
1 polymer ?
#
loop_
_entity_poly.entity_id
_entity_poly.type
_entity_poly.pdbx_seq_one_letter_code
_entity_poly.pdbx_strand_id
1 'polypeptide(L)'
;LSVDTTGSFSGEINNIQSALTTTIVPGIRAEIPDSAFGVSRFEDFPVYPFGNVDCSGGRDDAPFQLHQQVTTDVARVQAGVNALDAPMGCGGDEAESDLEALYQIATGAGVAWSVRDSSSGALVTGSVPPFAPDPATPGGGTLGGVGFRDGAFPIVIHCTDAPFHLPLDPDPTSGYRAAGITEAHTAEETFAALNALSVRVVGISTSSRARPSLLATARRTRAYVPPTGGACPMGVDGAPRDPEDVGGELMCPLVYDVREDGSGLAGTILTGVTTLVGAMRFESVGTRVRDDPHGFFQYAVPQSATPPPGAAMPTVADTDGDGYFDTFRDLTPGTVVRFLVILRNDTVPRGTSDQVFTIYIQVIGDGVAVLDEKPVVIIVPRAGATDKRDGAGP
;
A
#
# COMPACT_ATOMS: atom_id res chain seq x y z
N LEU A 1 8.67 2.05 -1.95
CA LEU A 1 9.19 3.41 -2.10
C LEU A 1 8.89 3.85 -3.53
N SER A 2 8.25 5.00 -3.71
CA SER A 2 8.04 5.69 -4.98
C SER A 2 8.78 7.01 -4.87
N VAL A 3 9.84 7.18 -5.64
CA VAL A 3 10.81 8.27 -5.41
C VAL A 3 10.93 9.12 -6.67
N ASP A 4 10.75 10.42 -6.50
CA ASP A 4 11.13 11.42 -7.49
C ASP A 4 12.64 11.34 -7.75
N THR A 5 13.04 11.24 -9.01
CA THR A 5 14.45 11.17 -9.40
C THR A 5 14.87 12.27 -10.36
N THR A 6 14.12 13.39 -10.38
CA THR A 6 14.58 14.62 -11.02
C THR A 6 15.73 15.25 -10.24
N GLY A 7 16.52 16.09 -10.91
CA GLY A 7 17.83 16.56 -10.42
C GLY A 7 17.85 17.19 -9.02
N SER A 8 16.72 17.70 -8.52
CA SER A 8 16.58 18.25 -7.17
C SER A 8 16.74 17.19 -6.06
N PHE A 9 16.46 15.92 -6.33
CA PHE A 9 16.31 14.86 -5.31
C PHE A 9 17.57 14.08 -4.94
N SER A 10 18.76 14.52 -5.40
CA SER A 10 20.00 13.75 -5.23
C SER A 10 20.42 13.58 -3.76
N GLY A 11 20.16 14.56 -2.89
CA GLY A 11 20.48 14.49 -1.46
C GLY A 11 19.63 13.44 -0.73
N GLU A 12 18.34 13.44 -1.02
CA GLU A 12 17.35 12.49 -0.53
C GLU A 12 17.70 11.05 -0.91
N ILE A 13 18.02 10.81 -2.19
CA ILE A 13 18.38 9.48 -2.68
C ILE A 13 19.61 8.94 -1.94
N ASN A 14 20.65 9.76 -1.76
CA ASN A 14 21.84 9.39 -0.98
C ASN A 14 21.50 8.99 0.47
N ASN A 15 20.57 9.72 1.11
CA ASN A 15 20.10 9.40 2.46
C ASN A 15 19.30 8.08 2.49
N ILE A 16 18.43 7.80 1.50
CA ILE A 16 17.72 6.52 1.42
C ILE A 16 18.73 5.38 1.20
N GLN A 17 19.64 5.52 0.25
CA GLN A 17 20.66 4.52 -0.10
C GLN A 17 21.49 4.10 1.11
N SER A 18 21.94 5.06 1.92
CA SER A 18 22.78 4.81 3.10
C SER A 18 22.00 4.24 4.30
N ALA A 19 20.70 4.56 4.43
CA ALA A 19 19.91 4.22 5.60
C ALA A 19 18.98 3.01 5.41
N LEU A 20 18.77 2.53 4.17
CA LEU A 20 17.80 1.48 3.86
C LEU A 20 18.01 0.22 4.72
N THR A 21 19.22 -0.32 4.70
CA THR A 21 19.57 -1.59 5.38
C THR A 21 19.91 -1.43 6.86
N THR A 22 20.20 -0.21 7.31
CA THR A 22 20.63 0.07 8.68
C THR A 22 19.51 0.60 9.56
N THR A 23 18.52 1.29 8.98
CA THR A 23 17.45 1.99 9.71
C THR A 23 16.07 1.62 9.20
N ILE A 24 15.80 1.81 7.89
CA ILE A 24 14.43 1.74 7.35
C ILE A 24 13.87 0.31 7.42
N VAL A 25 14.53 -0.65 6.76
CA VAL A 25 14.06 -2.04 6.71
C VAL A 25 14.07 -2.69 8.10
N PRO A 26 15.14 -2.58 8.91
CA PRO A 26 15.14 -3.14 10.25
C PRO A 26 14.06 -2.53 11.15
N GLY A 27 13.87 -1.21 11.12
CA GLY A 27 12.86 -0.52 11.92
C GLY A 27 11.44 -0.94 11.54
N ILE A 28 11.13 -1.01 10.25
CA ILE A 28 9.80 -1.47 9.79
C ILE A 28 9.57 -2.93 10.19
N ARG A 29 10.58 -3.81 10.07
CA ARG A 29 10.46 -5.22 10.45
C ARG A 29 10.31 -5.45 11.96
N ALA A 30 10.79 -4.53 12.78
CA ALA A 30 10.58 -4.62 14.22
C ALA A 30 9.09 -4.46 14.59
N GLU A 31 8.37 -3.61 13.86
CA GLU A 31 6.94 -3.35 14.07
C GLU A 31 6.04 -4.25 13.21
N ILE A 32 6.51 -4.63 12.00
CA ILE A 32 5.78 -5.41 11.00
C ILE A 32 6.69 -6.56 10.52
N PRO A 33 6.76 -7.67 11.28
CA PRO A 33 7.69 -8.77 10.98
C PRO A 33 7.53 -9.35 9.57
N ASP A 34 6.29 -9.49 9.11
CA ASP A 34 5.99 -9.95 7.74
C ASP A 34 5.88 -8.75 6.77
N SER A 35 7.01 -8.10 6.51
CA SER A 35 7.11 -6.98 5.56
C SER A 35 7.99 -7.30 4.34
N ALA A 36 7.53 -6.83 3.18
CA ALA A 36 8.19 -6.89 1.89
C ALA A 36 8.24 -5.50 1.26
N PHE A 37 9.26 -5.22 0.45
CA PHE A 37 9.55 -3.87 -0.03
C PHE A 37 9.78 -3.88 -1.54
N GLY A 38 9.31 -2.84 -2.22
CA GLY A 38 9.54 -2.56 -3.63
C GLY A 38 10.03 -1.13 -3.84
N VAL A 39 10.64 -0.88 -5.00
CA VAL A 39 11.26 0.41 -5.35
C VAL A 39 10.86 0.77 -6.77
N SER A 40 10.23 1.94 -6.92
CA SER A 40 9.99 2.59 -8.19
C SER A 40 10.49 4.02 -8.16
N ARG A 41 10.68 4.59 -9.35
CA ARG A 41 10.93 6.01 -9.54
C ARG A 41 9.97 6.62 -10.54
N PHE A 42 9.94 7.95 -10.57
CA PHE A 42 9.25 8.74 -11.56
C PHE A 42 9.96 10.07 -11.75
N GLU A 43 9.78 10.64 -12.94
CA GLU A 43 10.23 11.97 -13.36
C GLU A 43 9.02 12.60 -14.08
N ASP A 44 9.12 12.81 -15.39
CA ASP A 44 7.99 13.16 -16.25
C ASP A 44 7.93 12.31 -17.54
N PHE A 45 6.87 12.47 -18.32
CA PHE A 45 6.88 12.12 -19.73
C PHE A 45 7.97 12.92 -20.44
N PRO A 46 8.79 12.30 -21.31
CA PRO A 46 9.92 12.95 -21.98
C PRO A 46 9.44 13.80 -23.17
N VAL A 47 8.50 14.72 -22.93
CA VAL A 47 7.85 15.58 -23.91
C VAL A 47 7.88 17.01 -23.38
N TYR A 48 8.29 17.97 -24.20
CA TYR A 48 8.29 19.38 -23.81
C TYR A 48 6.86 19.91 -23.59
N PRO A 49 6.61 20.70 -22.52
CA PRO A 49 7.60 21.25 -21.60
C PRO A 49 7.94 20.39 -20.38
N PHE A 50 7.32 19.22 -20.23
CA PHE A 50 7.32 18.45 -18.98
C PHE A 50 8.64 17.74 -18.69
N GLY A 51 9.17 17.04 -19.68
CA GLY A 51 10.39 16.24 -19.53
C GLY A 51 11.22 16.23 -20.79
N ASN A 52 12.39 15.60 -20.70
CA ASN A 52 13.38 15.59 -21.77
C ASN A 52 13.67 14.17 -22.28
N VAL A 53 13.77 14.05 -23.60
CA VAL A 53 14.47 12.93 -24.25
C VAL A 53 15.98 13.13 -24.14
N ASP A 54 16.75 12.03 -24.14
CA ASP A 54 18.22 12.04 -24.14
C ASP A 54 18.79 12.96 -23.03
N CYS A 55 18.20 12.88 -21.84
CA CYS A 55 18.58 13.67 -20.68
C CYS A 55 19.86 13.10 -20.02
N SER A 56 20.17 13.51 -18.78
CA SER A 56 21.38 13.10 -18.05
C SER A 56 21.72 11.62 -18.23
N GLY A 57 22.94 11.35 -18.73
CA GLY A 57 23.41 9.99 -19.00
C GLY A 57 22.81 9.32 -20.25
N GLY A 58 22.15 10.08 -21.12
CA GLY A 58 21.58 9.63 -22.39
C GLY A 58 20.29 8.83 -22.25
N ARG A 59 19.52 9.11 -21.19
CA ARG A 59 18.26 8.44 -20.85
C ARG A 59 17.11 9.44 -20.96
N ASP A 60 15.98 8.99 -21.48
CA ASP A 60 14.74 9.79 -21.45
C ASP A 60 14.18 9.83 -20.01
N ASP A 61 13.59 10.96 -19.63
CA ASP A 61 12.70 11.00 -18.47
C ASP A 61 11.59 9.95 -18.63
N ALA A 62 11.12 9.38 -17.52
CA ALA A 62 10.05 8.40 -17.53
C ALA A 62 9.00 8.71 -16.46
N PRO A 63 7.70 8.64 -16.80
CA PRO A 63 6.64 8.91 -15.84
C PRO A 63 6.50 7.82 -14.78
N PHE A 64 7.10 6.65 -15.02
CA PHE A 64 7.23 5.57 -14.06
C PHE A 64 8.31 4.58 -14.50
N GLN A 65 9.10 4.10 -13.54
CA GLN A 65 9.95 2.92 -13.72
C GLN A 65 9.98 2.07 -12.45
N LEU A 66 9.72 0.77 -12.61
CA LEU A 66 9.91 -0.21 -11.54
C LEU A 66 11.38 -0.67 -11.51
N HIS A 67 12.08 -0.39 -10.41
CA HIS A 67 13.45 -0.88 -10.19
C HIS A 67 13.48 -2.22 -9.46
N GLN A 68 12.55 -2.43 -8.54
CA GLN A 68 12.44 -3.66 -7.78
C GLN A 68 10.98 -3.95 -7.46
N GLN A 69 10.46 -5.05 -8.03
CA GLN A 69 9.20 -5.66 -7.59
C GLN A 69 9.25 -5.94 -6.08
N VAL A 70 8.11 -5.80 -5.40
CA VAL A 70 8.00 -6.11 -3.97
C VAL A 70 8.61 -7.47 -3.67
N THR A 71 9.50 -7.52 -2.68
CA THR A 71 10.22 -8.73 -2.28
C THR A 71 10.59 -8.71 -0.80
N THR A 72 10.79 -9.88 -0.21
CA THR A 72 11.36 -10.02 1.14
C THR A 72 12.90 -10.02 1.13
N ASP A 73 13.52 -10.10 -0.04
CA ASP A 73 14.98 -10.09 -0.22
C ASP A 73 15.53 -8.66 -0.15
N VAL A 74 16.12 -8.31 1.00
CA VAL A 74 16.63 -6.96 1.26
C VAL A 74 17.78 -6.57 0.32
N ALA A 75 18.57 -7.54 -0.15
CA ALA A 75 19.67 -7.24 -1.06
C ALA A 75 19.15 -6.76 -2.43
N ARG A 76 18.06 -7.37 -2.91
CA ARG A 76 17.34 -6.91 -4.11
C ARG A 76 16.75 -5.51 -3.93
N VAL A 77 16.15 -5.22 -2.78
CA VAL A 77 15.62 -3.88 -2.46
C VAL A 77 16.73 -2.84 -2.45
N GLN A 78 17.88 -3.14 -1.83
CA GLN A 78 19.04 -2.25 -1.84
C GLN A 78 19.57 -2.02 -3.26
N ALA A 79 19.63 -3.06 -4.10
CA ALA A 79 20.03 -2.90 -5.50
C ALA A 79 19.07 -1.96 -6.26
N GLY A 80 17.75 -2.07 -6.03
CA GLY A 80 16.76 -1.17 -6.61
C GLY A 80 16.91 0.28 -6.13
N VAL A 81 17.17 0.51 -4.85
CA VAL A 81 17.43 1.86 -4.29
C VAL A 81 18.73 2.46 -4.85
N ASN A 82 19.78 1.65 -5.03
CA ASN A 82 21.04 2.08 -5.62
C ASN A 82 20.93 2.42 -7.10
N ALA A 83 19.81 2.09 -7.77
CA ALA A 83 19.57 2.39 -9.17
C ALA A 83 18.77 3.68 -9.40
N LEU A 84 18.29 4.33 -8.32
CA LEU A 84 17.43 5.51 -8.41
C LEU A 84 18.10 6.70 -9.11
N ASP A 85 19.39 6.92 -8.87
CA ASP A 85 20.19 8.03 -9.40
C ASP A 85 21.13 7.63 -10.56
N ALA A 86 20.89 6.48 -11.19
CA ALA A 86 21.77 5.91 -12.21
C ALA A 86 21.10 5.73 -13.60
N PRO A 87 21.00 6.81 -14.41
CA PRO A 87 21.18 8.21 -14.07
C PRO A 87 19.88 8.82 -13.49
N MET A 88 20.01 10.02 -12.90
CA MET A 88 18.86 10.87 -12.57
C MET A 88 18.16 11.39 -13.82
N GLY A 89 16.87 11.65 -13.71
CA GLY A 89 16.13 12.40 -14.72
C GLY A 89 16.36 13.90 -14.60
N CYS A 90 15.87 14.63 -15.58
CA CYS A 90 16.06 16.07 -15.69
C CYS A 90 14.78 16.87 -15.37
N GLY A 91 13.60 16.27 -15.54
CA GLY A 91 12.35 17.02 -15.54
C GLY A 91 12.33 18.03 -16.68
N GLY A 92 11.54 19.09 -16.57
CA GLY A 92 11.42 20.09 -17.63
C GLY A 92 10.64 21.33 -17.20
N ASP A 93 9.66 21.13 -16.33
CA ASP A 93 8.99 22.17 -15.56
C ASP A 93 9.01 21.85 -14.05
N GLU A 94 8.11 22.45 -13.28
CA GLU A 94 8.11 22.35 -11.82
C GLU A 94 7.28 21.17 -11.30
N ALA A 95 6.24 20.76 -12.01
CA ALA A 95 5.40 19.65 -11.60
C ALA A 95 5.92 18.34 -12.20
N GLU A 96 5.56 17.21 -11.58
CA GLU A 96 6.04 15.89 -12.01
C GLU A 96 4.88 14.91 -12.23
N SER A 97 5.20 13.73 -12.73
CA SER A 97 4.24 12.70 -13.14
C SER A 97 3.68 11.82 -12.03
N ASP A 98 3.66 12.29 -10.78
CA ASP A 98 3.27 11.53 -9.58
C ASP A 98 1.96 10.76 -9.73
N LEU A 99 0.93 11.36 -10.35
CA LEU A 99 -0.36 10.70 -10.57
C LEU A 99 -0.27 9.51 -11.52
N GLU A 100 0.56 9.61 -12.56
CA GLU A 100 0.82 8.49 -13.48
C GLU A 100 1.63 7.42 -12.74
N ALA A 101 2.68 7.80 -12.01
CA ALA A 101 3.48 6.88 -11.22
C ALA A 101 2.61 6.08 -10.22
N LEU A 102 1.73 6.77 -9.49
CA LEU A 102 0.79 6.14 -8.54
C LEU A 102 -0.25 5.26 -9.25
N TYR A 103 -0.72 5.64 -10.44
CA TYR A 103 -1.62 4.80 -11.25
C TYR A 103 -0.92 3.51 -11.67
N GLN A 104 0.33 3.60 -12.12
CA GLN A 104 1.13 2.44 -12.49
C GLN A 104 1.42 1.56 -11.28
N ILE A 105 1.71 2.13 -10.11
CA ILE A 105 1.85 1.34 -8.86
C ILE A 105 0.56 0.57 -8.55
N ALA A 106 -0.60 1.22 -8.69
CA ALA A 106 -1.89 0.62 -8.37
C ALA A 106 -2.35 -0.44 -9.38
N THR A 107 -1.99 -0.30 -10.67
CA THR A 107 -2.58 -1.14 -11.73
C THR A 107 -1.57 -2.00 -12.46
N GLY A 108 -0.38 -1.46 -12.74
CA GLY A 108 0.57 -2.05 -13.68
C GLY A 108 0.05 -2.10 -15.11
N ALA A 109 -0.91 -1.25 -15.48
CA ALA A 109 -1.54 -1.30 -16.81
C ALA A 109 -0.57 -0.93 -17.94
N GLY A 110 0.50 -0.19 -17.63
CA GLY A 110 1.34 0.48 -18.61
C GLY A 110 0.67 1.74 -19.16
N VAL A 111 1.43 2.50 -19.93
CA VAL A 111 0.96 3.67 -20.69
C VAL A 111 1.88 3.82 -21.90
N ALA A 112 1.33 4.24 -23.04
CA ALA A 112 2.12 4.52 -24.24
C ALA A 112 1.70 5.87 -24.81
N TRP A 113 2.65 6.59 -25.41
CA TRP A 113 2.40 7.91 -25.98
C TRP A 113 3.07 8.06 -27.34
N SER A 114 2.47 8.90 -28.17
CA SER A 114 3.03 9.33 -29.45
C SER A 114 2.60 10.77 -29.69
N VAL A 115 3.51 11.71 -29.42
CA VAL A 115 3.21 13.15 -29.39
C VAL A 115 4.17 13.88 -30.30
N ARG A 116 3.66 14.86 -31.05
CA ARG A 116 4.52 15.81 -31.75
C ARG A 116 5.00 16.85 -30.75
N ASP A 117 6.26 16.74 -30.35
CA ASP A 117 6.90 17.62 -29.39
C ASP A 117 6.83 19.07 -29.87
N SER A 118 6.33 19.96 -29.01
CA SER A 118 6.02 21.33 -29.39
C SER A 118 7.27 22.22 -29.51
N SER A 119 8.38 21.84 -28.87
CA SER A 119 9.66 22.58 -28.95
C SER A 119 10.48 22.22 -30.19
N SER A 120 10.63 20.92 -30.46
CA SER A 120 11.50 20.40 -31.51
C SER A 120 10.74 20.11 -32.80
N GLY A 121 9.41 19.97 -32.73
CA GLY A 121 8.57 19.50 -33.83
C GLY A 121 8.74 18.01 -34.16
N ALA A 122 9.60 17.27 -33.44
CA ALA A 122 9.84 15.85 -33.64
C ALA A 122 8.65 15.01 -33.13
N LEU A 123 8.51 13.79 -33.66
CA LEU A 123 7.60 12.82 -33.06
C LEU A 123 8.33 12.12 -31.92
N VAL A 124 7.85 12.31 -30.68
CA VAL A 124 8.33 11.61 -29.50
C VAL A 124 7.40 10.46 -29.19
N THR A 125 7.96 9.27 -29.01
CA THR A 125 7.22 8.06 -28.68
C THR A 125 7.88 7.36 -27.51
N GLY A 126 7.08 6.84 -26.60
CA GLY A 126 7.59 6.03 -25.50
C GLY A 126 6.47 5.23 -24.84
N SER A 127 6.86 4.40 -23.88
CA SER A 127 5.91 3.62 -23.12
C SER A 127 6.47 3.16 -21.78
N VAL A 128 5.60 3.12 -20.78
CA VAL A 128 5.74 2.24 -19.62
C VAL A 128 5.07 0.91 -19.98
N PRO A 129 5.81 -0.22 -20.00
CA PRO A 129 5.20 -1.51 -20.30
C PRO A 129 4.25 -1.94 -19.18
N PRO A 130 3.20 -2.73 -19.49
CA PRO A 130 2.40 -3.37 -18.46
C PRO A 130 3.28 -4.22 -17.53
N PHE A 131 2.97 -4.22 -16.23
CA PHE A 131 3.68 -5.00 -15.25
C PHE A 131 3.53 -6.50 -15.52
N ALA A 132 4.66 -7.19 -15.64
CA ALA A 132 4.73 -8.63 -15.70
C ALA A 132 5.38 -9.14 -14.41
N PRO A 133 4.63 -9.78 -13.48
CA PRO A 133 5.20 -10.25 -12.23
C PRO A 133 6.24 -11.34 -12.49
N ASP A 134 7.41 -11.21 -11.86
CA ASP A 134 8.42 -12.26 -11.84
C ASP A 134 8.09 -13.27 -10.72
N PRO A 135 7.67 -14.51 -11.06
CA PRO A 135 7.38 -15.53 -10.06
C PRO A 135 8.63 -16.00 -9.30
N ALA A 136 9.83 -15.70 -9.79
CA ALA A 136 11.08 -15.99 -9.10
C ALA A 136 11.48 -14.91 -8.07
N THR A 137 10.70 -13.83 -7.92
CA THR A 137 10.94 -12.80 -6.91
C THR A 137 10.45 -13.28 -5.53
N PRO A 138 11.35 -13.52 -4.56
CA PRO A 138 10.99 -14.11 -3.28
C PRO A 138 10.03 -13.23 -2.48
N GLY A 139 8.95 -13.81 -1.98
CA GLY A 139 7.94 -13.09 -1.21
C GLY A 139 7.28 -11.94 -1.98
N GLY A 140 7.40 -11.89 -3.30
CA GLY A 140 6.65 -10.96 -4.13
C GLY A 140 5.23 -11.45 -4.40
N GLY A 141 4.40 -10.56 -4.93
CA GLY A 141 3.06 -10.87 -5.37
C GLY A 141 2.79 -10.40 -6.80
N THR A 142 1.50 -10.37 -7.14
CA THR A 142 1.01 -10.09 -8.50
C THR A 142 0.02 -8.92 -8.55
N LEU A 143 -0.30 -8.29 -7.41
CA LEU A 143 -1.29 -7.22 -7.34
C LEU A 143 -0.66 -5.86 -7.68
N GLY A 144 -1.37 -5.06 -8.48
CA GLY A 144 -0.89 -3.77 -8.98
C GLY A 144 0.38 -3.87 -9.82
N GLY A 145 1.02 -2.73 -10.10
CA GLY A 145 2.19 -2.66 -10.98
C GLY A 145 3.54 -2.78 -10.30
N VAL A 146 3.56 -3.13 -9.01
CA VAL A 146 4.79 -3.37 -8.24
C VAL A 146 4.82 -4.77 -7.62
N GLY A 147 3.80 -5.59 -7.88
CA GLY A 147 3.67 -6.93 -7.33
C GLY A 147 3.37 -6.96 -5.83
N PHE A 148 2.43 -6.14 -5.36
CA PHE A 148 1.91 -6.25 -3.99
C PHE A 148 1.46 -7.69 -3.70
N ARG A 149 1.68 -8.12 -2.45
CA ARG A 149 1.37 -9.48 -1.99
C ARG A 149 -0.13 -9.61 -1.74
N ASP A 150 -0.68 -10.75 -2.13
CA ASP A 150 -2.04 -11.11 -1.74
C ASP A 150 -2.14 -11.18 -0.20
N GLY A 151 -3.23 -10.68 0.36
CA GLY A 151 -3.44 -10.63 1.80
C GLY A 151 -2.58 -9.62 2.58
N ALA A 152 -1.67 -8.87 1.94
CA ALA A 152 -0.90 -7.82 2.61
C ALA A 152 -1.60 -6.46 2.52
N PHE A 153 -1.35 -5.57 3.47
CA PHE A 153 -1.82 -4.19 3.42
C PHE A 153 -0.86 -3.30 2.59
N PRO A 154 -1.27 -2.76 1.44
CA PRO A 154 -0.36 -1.98 0.59
C PRO A 154 -0.11 -0.57 1.13
N ILE A 155 1.16 -0.24 1.35
CA ILE A 155 1.61 1.12 1.73
C ILE A 155 2.57 1.62 0.65
N VAL A 156 2.29 2.82 0.12
CA VAL A 156 3.20 3.54 -0.76
C VAL A 156 3.77 4.71 0.02
N ILE A 157 5.09 4.70 0.20
CA ILE A 157 5.82 5.89 0.64
C ILE A 157 6.23 6.64 -0.62
N HIS A 158 5.67 7.82 -0.81
CA HIS A 158 5.78 8.62 -2.02
C HIS A 158 6.51 9.93 -1.71
N CYS A 159 7.68 10.12 -2.31
CA CYS A 159 8.61 11.20 -1.99
C CYS A 159 8.79 12.12 -3.20
N THR A 160 8.56 13.42 -3.03
CA THR A 160 8.82 14.47 -4.04
C THR A 160 8.96 15.85 -3.39
N ASP A 161 9.58 16.80 -4.10
CA ASP A 161 9.66 18.23 -3.78
C ASP A 161 8.80 19.10 -4.71
N ALA A 162 8.15 18.49 -5.69
CA ALA A 162 7.36 19.11 -6.74
C ALA A 162 5.83 18.92 -6.56
N PRO A 163 5.01 19.86 -7.07
CA PRO A 163 3.59 19.63 -7.31
C PRO A 163 3.35 18.50 -8.33
N PHE A 164 2.10 18.04 -8.43
CA PHE A 164 1.75 16.98 -9.38
C PHE A 164 1.18 17.62 -10.64
N HIS A 165 1.51 17.09 -11.80
CA HIS A 165 0.74 17.39 -13.00
C HIS A 165 -0.71 16.92 -12.86
N LEU A 166 -1.65 17.74 -13.36
CA LEU A 166 -3.06 17.37 -13.50
C LEU A 166 -3.34 17.09 -14.97
N PRO A 167 -3.53 15.82 -15.39
CA PRO A 167 -3.59 15.49 -16.82
C PRO A 167 -4.73 16.14 -17.61
N LEU A 168 -5.77 16.61 -16.92
CA LEU A 168 -6.92 17.32 -17.50
C LEU A 168 -6.81 18.85 -17.45
N ASP A 169 -5.68 19.41 -16.99
CA ASP A 169 -5.47 20.85 -17.09
C ASP A 169 -5.60 21.28 -18.58
N PRO A 170 -6.44 22.29 -18.90
CA PRO A 170 -6.59 22.74 -20.28
C PRO A 170 -5.36 23.43 -20.85
N ASP A 171 -4.41 23.88 -20.01
CA ASP A 171 -3.16 24.46 -20.49
C ASP A 171 -2.19 23.35 -20.95
N PRO A 172 -1.80 23.30 -22.23
CA PRO A 172 -0.86 22.30 -22.73
C PRO A 172 0.55 22.40 -22.12
N THR A 173 0.86 23.42 -21.31
CA THR A 173 2.11 23.47 -20.55
C THR A 173 2.04 22.85 -19.16
N SER A 174 0.85 22.47 -18.68
CA SER A 174 0.66 21.81 -17.38
C SER A 174 -0.22 20.56 -17.45
N GLY A 175 -1.00 20.39 -18.52
CA GLY A 175 -1.91 19.26 -18.72
C GLY A 175 -1.44 18.29 -19.79
N TYR A 176 -1.10 17.06 -19.38
CA TYR A 176 -0.63 16.01 -20.29
C TYR A 176 -1.59 15.74 -21.46
N ARG A 177 -2.90 15.67 -21.23
CA ARG A 177 -3.86 15.40 -22.32
C ARG A 177 -4.02 16.59 -23.25
N ALA A 178 -3.93 17.82 -22.75
CA ALA A 178 -3.93 19.03 -23.57
C ALA A 178 -2.66 19.11 -24.44
N ALA A 179 -1.53 18.60 -23.97
CA ALA A 179 -0.29 18.47 -24.72
C ALA A 179 -0.27 17.29 -25.71
N GLY A 180 -1.31 16.45 -25.72
CA GLY A 180 -1.45 15.32 -26.65
C GLY A 180 -1.04 13.96 -26.10
N ILE A 181 -0.63 13.86 -24.83
CA ILE A 181 -0.41 12.59 -24.12
C ILE A 181 -1.78 12.10 -23.63
N THR A 182 -2.63 11.68 -24.55
CA THR A 182 -4.05 11.41 -24.28
C THR A 182 -4.30 10.24 -23.32
N GLU A 183 -3.33 9.34 -23.22
CA GLU A 183 -3.33 8.13 -22.43
C GLU A 183 -2.89 8.36 -20.97
N ALA A 184 -2.43 9.56 -20.60
CA ALA A 184 -2.07 9.87 -19.22
C ALA A 184 -3.31 9.79 -18.30
N HIS A 185 -3.13 9.18 -17.12
CA HIS A 185 -4.23 8.84 -16.21
C HIS A 185 -4.58 9.97 -15.26
N THR A 186 -5.86 10.31 -15.22
CA THR A 186 -6.41 11.39 -14.39
C THR A 186 -6.33 11.05 -12.91
N ALA A 187 -6.42 12.08 -12.06
CA ALA A 187 -6.53 11.90 -10.62
C ALA A 187 -7.65 10.90 -10.25
N GLU A 188 -8.84 11.02 -10.85
CA GLU A 188 -9.96 10.12 -10.55
C GLU A 188 -9.64 8.66 -10.89
N GLU A 189 -9.00 8.39 -12.03
CA GLU A 189 -8.56 7.05 -12.41
C GLU A 189 -7.49 6.52 -11.43
N THR A 190 -6.50 7.34 -11.08
CA THR A 190 -5.44 7.01 -10.10
C THR A 190 -6.00 6.66 -8.74
N PHE A 191 -6.86 7.51 -8.17
CA PHE A 191 -7.38 7.27 -6.83
C PHE A 191 -8.44 6.18 -6.79
N ALA A 192 -9.20 5.95 -7.87
CA ALA A 192 -10.05 4.78 -7.98
C ALA A 192 -9.21 3.49 -7.96
N ALA A 193 -8.11 3.45 -8.72
CA ALA A 193 -7.21 2.29 -8.74
C ALA A 193 -6.52 2.04 -7.39
N LEU A 194 -6.00 3.08 -6.74
CA LEU A 194 -5.38 2.96 -5.40
C LEU A 194 -6.38 2.43 -4.37
N ASN A 195 -7.61 2.96 -4.37
CA ASN A 195 -8.65 2.53 -3.44
C ASN A 195 -9.17 1.12 -3.73
N ALA A 196 -9.16 0.67 -4.99
CA ALA A 196 -9.53 -0.71 -5.34
C ALA A 196 -8.58 -1.75 -4.72
N LEU A 197 -7.32 -1.37 -4.45
CA LEU A 197 -6.36 -2.19 -3.72
C LEU A 197 -6.21 -1.79 -2.24
N SER A 198 -7.02 -0.85 -1.76
CA SER A 198 -6.90 -0.29 -0.41
C SER A 198 -5.50 0.25 -0.08
N VAL A 199 -4.79 0.77 -1.09
CA VAL A 199 -3.46 1.37 -0.91
C VAL A 199 -3.57 2.62 -0.04
N ARG A 200 -2.65 2.76 0.93
CA ARG A 200 -2.43 4.01 1.67
C ARG A 200 -1.17 4.68 1.20
N VAL A 201 -1.26 5.95 0.83
CA VAL A 201 -0.09 6.72 0.40
C VAL A 201 0.35 7.65 1.53
N VAL A 202 1.55 7.42 2.06
CA VAL A 202 2.23 8.32 2.99
C VAL A 202 3.12 9.23 2.16
N GLY A 203 2.89 10.54 2.26
CA GLY A 203 3.65 11.54 1.54
C GLY A 203 4.90 11.96 2.31
N ILE A 204 6.01 12.12 1.59
CA ILE A 204 7.23 12.75 2.09
C ILE A 204 7.51 13.97 1.21
N SER A 205 7.46 15.13 1.83
CA SER A 205 7.64 16.44 1.19
C SER A 205 8.99 17.01 1.59
N THR A 206 9.88 17.27 0.65
CA THR A 206 11.15 17.99 0.94
C THR A 206 11.09 19.47 0.56
N SER A 207 9.96 19.90 0.01
CA SER A 207 9.62 21.28 -0.34
C SER A 207 8.19 21.60 0.07
N SER A 208 7.89 22.87 0.34
CA SER A 208 6.52 23.32 0.64
C SER A 208 5.57 23.23 -0.57
N ARG A 209 6.13 23.11 -1.79
CA ARG A 209 5.39 23.09 -3.06
C ARG A 209 4.73 21.74 -3.34
N ALA A 210 5.37 20.63 -2.98
CA ALA A 210 4.78 19.28 -3.07
C ALA A 210 3.63 19.05 -2.08
N ARG A 211 3.68 19.71 -0.92
CA ARG A 211 2.82 19.39 0.22
C ARG A 211 1.31 19.41 -0.11
N PRO A 212 0.75 20.40 -0.84
CA PRO A 212 -0.67 20.40 -1.19
C PRO A 212 -1.12 19.14 -1.96
N SER A 213 -0.34 18.69 -2.94
CA SER A 213 -0.63 17.48 -3.73
C SER A 213 -0.54 16.22 -2.87
N LEU A 214 0.47 16.13 -2.02
CA LEU A 214 0.64 15.04 -1.07
C LEU A 214 -0.49 14.98 -0.05
N LEU A 215 -0.99 16.13 0.44
CA LEU A 215 -2.13 16.21 1.35
C LEU A 215 -3.41 15.70 0.67
N ALA A 216 -3.65 16.12 -0.57
CA ALA A 216 -4.77 15.60 -1.36
C ALA A 216 -4.67 14.08 -1.53
N THR A 217 -3.48 13.57 -1.82
CA THR A 217 -3.20 12.14 -2.00
C THR A 217 -3.42 11.34 -0.72
N ALA A 218 -2.91 11.81 0.42
CA ALA A 218 -3.10 11.18 1.73
C ALA A 218 -4.59 11.13 2.12
N ARG A 219 -5.34 12.22 1.89
CA ARG A 219 -6.80 12.25 2.14
C ARG A 219 -7.54 11.23 1.27
N ARG A 220 -7.30 11.25 -0.04
CA ARG A 220 -8.02 10.42 -1.01
C ARG A 220 -7.71 8.93 -0.92
N THR A 221 -6.59 8.59 -0.28
CA THR A 221 -6.20 7.20 0.01
C THR A 221 -6.47 6.81 1.46
N ARG A 222 -7.05 7.69 2.30
CA ARG A 222 -7.32 7.45 3.72
C ARG A 222 -6.07 7.20 4.58
N ALA A 223 -4.96 7.85 4.25
CA ALA A 223 -3.73 7.86 5.02
C ALA A 223 -3.71 9.06 5.99
N TYR A 224 -4.50 8.99 7.05
CA TYR A 224 -4.57 10.02 8.09
C TYR A 224 -4.82 9.40 9.47
N VAL A 225 -4.42 10.11 10.52
CA VAL A 225 -4.51 9.63 11.92
C VAL A 225 -5.06 10.73 12.84
N PRO A 226 -5.66 10.41 13.99
CA PRO A 226 -6.06 11.44 14.95
C PRO A 226 -4.86 12.30 15.42
N PRO A 227 -5.06 13.59 15.74
CA PRO A 227 -4.01 14.47 16.22
C PRO A 227 -3.50 14.07 17.61
N THR A 228 -2.19 14.20 17.82
CA THR A 228 -1.55 13.98 19.12
C THR A 228 -1.46 15.31 19.85
N GLY A 229 -2.17 15.45 20.98
CA GLY A 229 -2.19 16.70 21.73
C GLY A 229 -2.79 17.88 20.94
N GLY A 230 -3.66 17.60 19.96
CA GLY A 230 -4.29 18.61 19.11
C GLY A 230 -3.46 19.07 17.91
N ALA A 231 -2.29 18.47 17.66
CA ALA A 231 -1.42 18.80 16.52
C ALA A 231 -0.96 17.56 15.76
N CYS A 232 -0.47 17.80 14.54
CA CYS A 232 0.11 16.79 13.67
C CYS A 232 1.64 16.91 13.71
N PRO A 233 2.38 15.94 14.30
CA PRO A 233 3.84 16.00 14.40
C PRO A 233 4.50 15.59 13.07
N MET A 234 4.09 16.22 11.97
CA MET A 234 4.47 15.86 10.60
C MET A 234 5.34 16.93 9.94
N GLY A 235 5.71 17.99 10.66
CA GLY A 235 6.75 18.92 10.21
C GLY A 235 8.15 18.34 10.37
N VAL A 236 9.15 19.07 9.90
CA VAL A 236 10.57 18.72 10.07
C VAL A 236 10.87 18.48 11.55
N ASP A 237 11.52 17.36 11.87
CA ASP A 237 11.79 16.88 13.23
C ASP A 237 10.56 16.76 14.14
N GLY A 238 9.38 16.52 13.56
CA GLY A 238 8.13 16.42 14.31
C GLY A 238 7.53 17.78 14.69
N ALA A 239 7.95 18.87 14.05
CA ALA A 239 7.33 20.18 14.24
C ALA A 239 5.80 20.10 14.00
N PRO A 240 4.99 20.83 14.79
CA PRO A 240 3.55 20.73 14.69
C PRO A 240 3.03 21.33 13.38
N ARG A 241 2.10 20.63 12.77
CA ARG A 241 1.23 21.08 11.68
C ARG A 241 -0.22 21.06 12.17
N ASP A 242 -1.03 21.93 11.59
CA ASP A 242 -2.46 21.98 11.91
C ASP A 242 -3.15 20.70 11.40
N PRO A 243 -4.07 20.11 12.17
CA PRO A 243 -4.95 19.07 11.67
C PRO A 243 -5.95 19.65 10.67
N GLU A 244 -6.45 18.79 9.79
CA GLU A 244 -7.45 19.12 8.78
C GLU A 244 -8.78 18.46 9.10
N ASP A 245 -9.88 19.10 8.72
CA ASP A 245 -11.21 18.51 8.79
C ASP A 245 -11.35 17.43 7.69
N VAL A 246 -11.51 16.19 8.12
CA VAL A 246 -11.79 15.04 7.25
C VAL A 246 -13.12 14.45 7.69
N GLY A 247 -14.21 14.87 7.03
CA GLY A 247 -15.55 14.32 7.27
C GLY A 247 -16.17 14.73 8.62
N GLY A 248 -15.80 15.89 9.15
CA GLY A 248 -16.28 16.41 10.44
C GLY A 248 -15.37 16.09 11.62
N GLU A 249 -14.27 15.38 11.40
CA GLU A 249 -13.26 15.06 12.41
C GLU A 249 -11.92 15.71 12.06
N LEU A 250 -11.25 16.28 13.07
CA LEU A 250 -9.89 16.79 12.90
C LEU A 250 -8.90 15.63 12.85
N MET A 251 -8.23 15.50 11.71
CA MET A 251 -7.28 14.43 11.42
C MET A 251 -5.96 15.00 10.92
N CYS A 252 -4.91 14.20 11.03
CA CYS A 252 -3.57 14.47 10.53
C CYS A 252 -3.31 13.62 9.29
N PRO A 253 -3.41 14.20 8.08
CA PRO A 253 -2.89 13.55 6.89
C PRO A 253 -1.42 13.16 7.08
N LEU A 254 -1.07 11.93 6.69
CA LEU A 254 0.29 11.39 6.81
C LEU A 254 1.18 11.94 5.69
N VAL A 255 1.49 13.23 5.78
CA VAL A 255 2.41 13.95 4.92
C VAL A 255 3.47 14.60 5.78
N TYR A 256 4.69 14.06 5.70
CA TYR A 256 5.80 14.49 6.52
C TYR A 256 6.72 15.42 5.76
N ASP A 257 7.16 16.48 6.43
CA ASP A 257 8.18 17.37 5.90
C ASP A 257 9.58 16.86 6.27
N VAL A 258 10.47 16.89 5.29
CA VAL A 258 11.90 16.63 5.44
C VAL A 258 12.66 17.87 4.96
N ARG A 259 13.91 18.02 5.39
CA ARG A 259 14.78 19.10 4.89
C ARG A 259 15.08 18.89 3.41
N GLU A 260 15.33 19.99 2.70
CA GLU A 260 15.67 20.02 1.26
C GLU A 260 16.96 19.25 0.89
N ASP A 261 17.78 18.85 1.87
CA ASP A 261 18.97 18.01 1.64
C ASP A 261 18.71 16.52 1.92
N GLY A 262 17.46 16.15 2.19
CA GLY A 262 17.03 14.82 2.60
C GLY A 262 17.45 14.40 4.01
N SER A 263 18.09 15.26 4.80
CA SER A 263 18.52 14.87 6.15
C SER A 263 17.31 14.64 7.08
N GLY A 264 17.32 13.49 7.76
CA GLY A 264 16.20 13.01 8.58
C GLY A 264 15.21 12.10 7.85
N LEU A 265 15.30 11.98 6.52
CA LEU A 265 14.38 11.21 5.67
C LEU A 265 14.13 9.78 6.16
N ALA A 266 15.20 9.05 6.49
CA ALA A 266 15.09 7.65 6.92
C ALA A 266 14.27 7.49 8.21
N GLY A 267 14.47 8.39 9.18
CA GLY A 267 13.68 8.42 10.41
C GLY A 267 12.23 8.75 10.12
N THR A 268 11.99 9.73 9.24
CA THR A 268 10.65 10.12 8.81
C THR A 268 9.90 8.99 8.11
N ILE A 269 10.55 8.23 7.22
CA ILE A 269 9.95 7.06 6.55
C ILE A 269 9.52 6.04 7.60
N LEU A 270 10.40 5.72 8.56
CA LEU A 270 10.07 4.80 9.64
C LEU A 270 8.87 5.31 10.45
N THR A 271 8.91 6.57 10.92
CA THR A 271 7.82 7.20 11.67
C THR A 271 6.50 7.17 10.88
N GLY A 272 6.52 7.47 9.58
CA GLY A 272 5.34 7.45 8.74
C GLY A 272 4.69 6.07 8.65
N VAL A 273 5.49 5.03 8.43
CA VAL A 273 5.00 3.64 8.38
C VAL A 273 4.43 3.21 9.73
N THR A 274 5.17 3.43 10.82
CA THR A 274 4.75 2.97 12.15
C THR A 274 3.55 3.76 12.67
N THR A 275 3.47 5.06 12.36
CA THR A 275 2.29 5.89 12.68
C THR A 275 1.06 5.39 11.92
N LEU A 276 1.19 5.12 10.61
CA LEU A 276 0.10 4.56 9.83
C LEU A 276 -0.37 3.24 10.44
N VAL A 277 0.53 2.27 10.60
CA VAL A 277 0.20 0.92 11.05
C VAL A 277 -0.36 0.90 12.47
N GLY A 278 0.19 1.72 13.38
CA GLY A 278 -0.34 1.84 14.74
C GLY A 278 -1.74 2.47 14.79
N ALA A 279 -2.10 3.28 13.79
CA ALA A 279 -3.39 3.95 13.70
C ALA A 279 -4.38 3.28 12.73
N MET A 280 -3.95 2.28 11.95
CA MET A 280 -4.76 1.60 10.94
C MET A 280 -6.03 1.02 11.57
N ARG A 281 -7.16 1.63 11.24
CA ARG A 281 -8.48 1.11 11.59
C ARG A 281 -9.00 0.29 10.43
N PHE A 282 -9.48 -0.91 10.73
CA PHE A 282 -10.26 -1.71 9.80
C PHE A 282 -11.74 -1.42 10.04
N GLU A 283 -12.44 -0.97 9.00
CA GLU A 283 -13.88 -0.74 9.03
C GLU A 283 -14.65 -2.05 9.22
N SER A 284 -14.10 -3.15 8.71
CA SER A 284 -14.62 -4.51 8.87
C SER A 284 -13.52 -5.50 9.18
N VAL A 285 -13.77 -6.37 10.14
CA VAL A 285 -12.95 -7.55 10.41
C VAL A 285 -13.86 -8.78 10.45
N GLY A 286 -13.70 -9.65 9.46
CA GLY A 286 -14.45 -10.90 9.33
C GLY A 286 -13.51 -12.10 9.23
N THR A 287 -14.05 -13.25 8.84
CA THR A 287 -13.24 -14.45 8.57
C THR A 287 -13.53 -15.04 7.20
N ARG A 288 -12.56 -15.76 6.64
CA ARG A 288 -12.77 -16.62 5.47
C ARG A 288 -11.99 -17.93 5.61
N VAL A 289 -12.45 -19.00 4.98
CA VAL A 289 -11.67 -20.23 4.87
C VAL A 289 -10.81 -20.17 3.61
N ARG A 290 -9.51 -20.47 3.73
CA ARG A 290 -8.60 -20.45 2.57
C ARG A 290 -8.88 -21.60 1.61
N ASP A 291 -9.04 -22.79 2.17
CA ASP A 291 -9.37 -24.02 1.45
C ASP A 291 -10.12 -24.97 2.40
N ASP A 292 -11.17 -25.58 1.88
CA ASP A 292 -12.01 -26.54 2.58
C ASP A 292 -12.70 -27.47 1.55
N PRO A 293 -11.93 -28.40 0.94
CA PRO A 293 -12.42 -29.24 -0.16
C PRO A 293 -13.52 -30.21 0.27
N HIS A 294 -13.75 -30.35 1.57
CA HIS A 294 -14.76 -31.24 2.14
C HIS A 294 -15.97 -30.48 2.70
N GLY A 295 -15.97 -29.14 2.70
CA GLY A 295 -17.09 -28.32 3.19
C GLY A 295 -17.36 -28.50 4.69
N PHE A 296 -16.31 -28.63 5.49
CA PHE A 296 -16.43 -28.71 6.94
C PHE A 296 -16.87 -27.38 7.57
N PHE A 297 -16.37 -26.26 7.09
CA PHE A 297 -16.69 -24.93 7.58
C PHE A 297 -18.12 -24.56 7.20
N GLN A 298 -18.88 -24.05 8.17
CA GLN A 298 -20.24 -23.56 7.94
C GLN A 298 -20.23 -22.04 7.94
N TYR A 299 -19.88 -21.45 9.08
CA TYR A 299 -19.78 -20.02 9.28
C TYR A 299 -18.96 -19.74 10.54
N ALA A 300 -18.54 -18.49 10.73
CA ALA A 300 -17.96 -18.03 11.97
C ALA A 300 -18.66 -16.77 12.44
N VAL A 301 -19.02 -16.72 13.71
CA VAL A 301 -19.72 -15.57 14.29
C VAL A 301 -18.80 -14.78 15.22
N PRO A 302 -18.85 -13.43 15.20
CA PRO A 302 -18.27 -12.60 16.24
C PRO A 302 -18.73 -13.07 17.63
N GLN A 303 -17.79 -13.57 18.45
CA GLN A 303 -18.08 -14.08 19.79
C GLN A 303 -17.82 -13.02 20.87
N SER A 304 -16.67 -12.37 20.81
CA SER A 304 -16.33 -11.28 21.74
C SER A 304 -15.22 -10.39 21.21
N ALA A 305 -15.15 -9.18 21.75
CA ALA A 305 -14.06 -8.25 21.52
C ALA A 305 -13.58 -7.68 22.85
N THR A 306 -12.28 -7.44 22.95
CA THR A 306 -11.63 -6.76 24.06
C THR A 306 -10.83 -5.58 23.52
N PRO A 307 -11.43 -4.38 23.47
CA PRO A 307 -10.73 -3.17 23.04
C PRO A 307 -9.66 -2.73 24.05
N PRO A 308 -8.67 -1.93 23.63
CA PRO A 308 -7.76 -1.26 24.55
C PRO A 308 -8.50 -0.37 25.57
N PRO A 309 -7.92 -0.10 26.75
CA PRO A 309 -8.54 0.78 27.74
C PRO A 309 -8.95 2.14 27.16
N GLY A 310 -10.21 2.54 27.39
CA GLY A 310 -10.76 3.81 26.91
C GLY A 310 -11.28 3.79 25.46
N ALA A 311 -11.09 2.70 24.73
CA ALA A 311 -11.68 2.52 23.40
C ALA A 311 -13.15 2.07 23.47
N ALA A 312 -13.93 2.45 22.47
CA ALA A 312 -15.31 1.99 22.31
C ALA A 312 -15.36 0.49 21.96
N MET A 313 -16.43 -0.19 22.37
CA MET A 313 -16.70 -1.55 21.91
C MET A 313 -17.04 -1.55 20.42
N PRO A 314 -16.48 -2.47 19.61
CA PRO A 314 -16.86 -2.61 18.22
C PRO A 314 -18.31 -3.09 18.11
N THR A 315 -18.93 -2.80 16.97
CA THR A 315 -20.26 -3.34 16.63
C THR A 315 -20.11 -4.63 15.82
N VAL A 316 -21.22 -5.35 15.63
CA VAL A 316 -21.25 -6.55 14.79
C VAL A 316 -22.28 -6.38 13.68
N ALA A 317 -21.99 -6.94 12.52
CA ALA A 317 -22.86 -6.89 11.35
C ALA A 317 -22.94 -8.27 10.68
N ASP A 318 -24.05 -8.50 9.99
CA ASP A 318 -24.28 -9.59 9.05
C ASP A 318 -24.06 -8.96 7.67
N THR A 319 -22.97 -9.33 7.00
CA THR A 319 -22.54 -8.65 5.78
C THR A 319 -22.88 -9.40 4.51
N ASP A 320 -23.14 -10.70 4.59
CA ASP A 320 -23.59 -11.52 3.46
C ASP A 320 -25.11 -11.75 3.43
N GLY A 321 -25.82 -11.37 4.50
CA GLY A 321 -27.27 -11.43 4.62
C GLY A 321 -27.81 -12.84 4.89
N ASP A 322 -26.97 -13.75 5.38
CA ASP A 322 -27.35 -15.14 5.67
C ASP A 322 -28.15 -15.30 6.98
N GLY A 323 -28.28 -14.22 7.76
CA GLY A 323 -29.00 -14.18 9.04
C GLY A 323 -28.09 -14.39 10.26
N TYR A 324 -26.79 -14.55 10.07
CA TYR A 324 -25.78 -14.64 11.12
C TYR A 324 -24.82 -13.45 11.06
N PHE A 325 -24.48 -12.90 12.22
CA PHE A 325 -23.39 -11.92 12.26
C PHE A 325 -22.07 -12.61 11.91
N ASP A 326 -21.31 -12.01 11.01
CA ASP A 326 -20.06 -12.56 10.45
C ASP A 326 -18.86 -11.61 10.63
N THR A 327 -19.13 -10.35 10.99
CA THR A 327 -18.17 -9.25 10.89
C THR A 327 -18.21 -8.36 12.12
N PHE A 328 -17.04 -8.05 12.68
CA PHE A 328 -16.87 -6.91 13.58
C PHE A 328 -16.70 -5.62 12.77
N ARG A 329 -17.30 -4.53 13.24
CA ARG A 329 -17.19 -3.19 12.67
C ARG A 329 -16.60 -2.22 13.69
N ASP A 330 -15.96 -1.16 13.20
CA ASP A 330 -15.42 -0.06 14.01
C ASP A 330 -14.36 -0.50 15.05
N LEU A 331 -13.44 -1.40 14.67
CA LEU A 331 -12.41 -1.84 15.61
C LEU A 331 -11.39 -0.73 15.86
N THR A 332 -11.06 -0.55 17.14
CA THR A 332 -9.89 0.23 17.52
C THR A 332 -8.63 -0.64 17.37
N PRO A 333 -7.51 -0.12 16.82
CA PRO A 333 -6.25 -0.87 16.73
C PRO A 333 -5.84 -1.43 18.09
N GLY A 334 -5.36 -2.67 18.13
CA GLY A 334 -5.05 -3.39 19.37
C GLY A 334 -6.25 -4.08 20.03
N THR A 335 -7.45 -4.00 19.46
CA THR A 335 -8.61 -4.79 19.90
C THR A 335 -8.37 -6.28 19.66
N VAL A 336 -8.51 -7.09 20.71
CA VAL A 336 -8.47 -8.55 20.58
C VAL A 336 -9.88 -9.06 20.29
N VAL A 337 -10.09 -9.68 19.14
CA VAL A 337 -11.39 -10.28 18.77
C VAL A 337 -11.36 -11.80 18.85
N ARG A 338 -12.55 -12.39 19.04
CA ARG A 338 -12.78 -13.83 19.01
C ARG A 338 -13.95 -14.14 18.10
N PHE A 339 -13.76 -15.14 17.26
CA PHE A 339 -14.81 -15.74 16.45
C PHE A 339 -15.12 -17.13 16.98
N LEU A 340 -16.40 -17.47 17.05
CA LEU A 340 -16.85 -18.85 17.24
C LEU A 340 -16.99 -19.47 15.84
N VAL A 341 -16.14 -20.45 15.55
CA VAL A 341 -16.16 -21.19 14.28
C VAL A 341 -17.08 -22.40 14.41
N ILE A 342 -18.04 -22.51 13.50
CA ILE A 342 -18.97 -23.64 13.42
C ILE A 342 -18.55 -24.56 12.27
N LEU A 343 -18.34 -25.83 12.61
CA LEU A 343 -17.96 -26.87 11.66
C LEU A 343 -19.00 -27.99 11.64
N ARG A 344 -19.15 -28.64 10.48
CA ARG A 344 -20.03 -29.78 10.29
C ARG A 344 -19.45 -30.74 9.26
N ASN A 345 -19.47 -32.04 9.54
CA ASN A 345 -19.08 -33.06 8.57
C ASN A 345 -20.32 -33.77 8.01
N ASP A 346 -20.71 -33.41 6.79
CA ASP A 346 -21.78 -34.09 6.05
C ASP A 346 -21.26 -34.91 4.84
N THR A 347 -19.97 -34.79 4.50
CA THR A 347 -19.41 -35.28 3.22
C THR A 347 -18.39 -36.41 3.39
N VAL A 348 -17.66 -36.45 4.51
CA VAL A 348 -16.58 -37.43 4.74
C VAL A 348 -17.09 -38.58 5.61
N PRO A 349 -17.29 -39.79 5.06
CA PRO A 349 -17.70 -40.93 5.85
C PRO A 349 -16.57 -41.41 6.77
N ARG A 350 -16.93 -42.12 7.85
CA ARG A 350 -15.95 -42.73 8.76
C ARG A 350 -15.23 -43.90 8.08
N GLY A 351 -13.90 -43.90 8.12
CA GLY A 351 -13.04 -44.98 7.62
C GLY A 351 -12.73 -46.06 8.66
N THR A 352 -11.81 -46.95 8.32
CA THR A 352 -11.26 -47.98 9.24
C THR A 352 -10.18 -47.41 10.18
N SER A 353 -9.62 -46.25 9.85
CA SER A 353 -8.70 -45.45 10.67
C SER A 353 -9.25 -44.04 10.86
N ASP A 354 -8.77 -43.35 11.89
CA ASP A 354 -9.06 -41.92 12.06
C ASP A 354 -8.52 -41.16 10.85
N GLN A 355 -9.31 -40.21 10.36
CA GLN A 355 -8.95 -39.34 9.23
C GLN A 355 -8.74 -37.93 9.78
N VAL A 356 -7.61 -37.32 9.44
CA VAL A 356 -7.23 -35.99 9.91
C VAL A 356 -7.20 -35.04 8.74
N PHE A 357 -7.91 -33.92 8.88
CA PHE A 357 -7.97 -32.85 7.90
C PHE A 357 -7.53 -31.55 8.57
N THR A 358 -6.96 -30.65 7.78
CA THR A 358 -6.58 -29.31 8.25
C THR A 358 -7.18 -28.29 7.30
N ILE A 359 -8.00 -27.39 7.83
CA ILE A 359 -8.44 -26.18 7.14
C ILE A 359 -7.76 -24.97 7.77
N TYR A 360 -7.69 -23.87 7.03
CA TYR A 360 -7.08 -22.62 7.51
C TYR A 360 -8.13 -21.51 7.53
N ILE A 361 -8.42 -20.99 8.72
CA ILE A 361 -9.31 -19.84 8.90
C ILE A 361 -8.45 -18.58 8.91
N GLN A 362 -8.73 -17.67 7.99
CA GLN A 362 -8.10 -16.36 7.92
C GLN A 362 -9.01 -15.30 8.52
N VAL A 363 -8.45 -14.40 9.33
CA VAL A 363 -9.10 -13.17 9.78
C VAL A 363 -8.76 -12.08 8.78
N ILE A 364 -9.78 -11.44 8.20
CA ILE A 364 -9.61 -10.50 7.10
C ILE A 364 -10.08 -9.10 7.52
N GLY A 365 -9.20 -8.11 7.37
CA GLY A 365 -9.50 -6.69 7.50
C GLY A 365 -9.88 -6.06 6.17
N ASP A 366 -11.01 -5.36 6.13
CA ASP A 366 -11.56 -4.62 4.98
C ASP A 366 -11.65 -5.44 3.68
N GLY A 367 -11.84 -6.76 3.82
CA GLY A 367 -11.92 -7.71 2.71
C GLY A 367 -10.58 -7.97 1.98
N VAL A 368 -9.49 -7.32 2.38
CA VAL A 368 -8.20 -7.36 1.67
C VAL A 368 -7.08 -7.95 2.53
N ALA A 369 -6.84 -7.39 3.72
CA ALA A 369 -5.66 -7.73 4.51
C ALA A 369 -5.91 -8.98 5.37
N VAL A 370 -5.06 -10.00 5.24
CA VAL A 370 -5.02 -11.14 6.15
C VAL A 370 -4.33 -10.70 7.44
N LEU A 371 -5.10 -10.56 8.51
CA LEU A 371 -4.63 -10.10 9.82
C LEU A 371 -4.09 -11.24 10.68
N ASP A 372 -4.65 -12.44 10.51
CA ASP A 372 -4.23 -13.66 11.18
C ASP A 372 -4.66 -14.88 10.36
N GLU A 373 -3.93 -15.99 10.49
CA GLU A 373 -4.32 -17.29 9.92
C GLU A 373 -4.14 -18.37 10.98
N LYS A 374 -5.19 -19.17 11.21
CA LYS A 374 -5.18 -20.25 12.19
C LYS A 374 -5.52 -21.59 11.54
N PRO A 375 -4.68 -22.62 11.73
CA PRO A 375 -5.03 -23.98 11.32
C PRO A 375 -6.08 -24.56 12.28
N VAL A 376 -7.09 -25.21 11.71
CA VAL A 376 -8.09 -25.97 12.47
C VAL A 376 -7.99 -27.43 12.05
N VAL A 377 -7.65 -28.29 13.01
CA VAL A 377 -7.50 -29.73 12.81
C VAL A 377 -8.83 -30.42 13.08
N ILE A 378 -9.33 -31.13 12.08
CA ILE A 378 -10.59 -31.85 12.11
C ILE A 378 -10.28 -33.33 12.10
N ILE A 379 -10.81 -34.05 13.08
CA ILE A 379 -10.64 -35.50 13.19
C ILE A 379 -12.00 -36.14 12.91
N VAL A 380 -12.08 -36.92 11.82
CA VAL A 380 -13.21 -37.81 11.57
C VAL A 380 -12.84 -39.18 12.14
N PRO A 381 -13.43 -39.62 13.26
CA PRO A 381 -13.03 -40.84 13.92
C PRO A 381 -13.34 -42.07 13.06
N ARG A 382 -12.56 -43.14 13.24
CA ARG A 382 -12.84 -44.44 12.64
C ARG A 382 -14.21 -44.98 13.02
N ALA A 383 -14.76 -45.84 12.18
CA ALA A 383 -15.97 -46.58 12.48
C ALA A 383 -15.79 -47.40 13.77
N GLY A 384 -16.78 -47.34 14.68
CA GLY A 384 -16.74 -48.03 15.98
C GLY A 384 -15.95 -47.33 17.09
N ALA A 385 -15.33 -46.16 16.83
CA ALA A 385 -14.79 -45.32 17.90
C ALA A 385 -15.94 -44.73 18.74
N THR A 386 -15.88 -44.90 20.06
CA THR A 386 -16.78 -44.19 20.99
C THR A 386 -16.35 -42.74 21.09
N ASP A 387 -17.23 -41.80 20.78
CA ASP A 387 -17.02 -40.38 21.09
C ASP A 387 -16.74 -40.25 22.59
N LYS A 388 -15.56 -39.73 22.95
CA LYS A 388 -15.38 -39.14 24.27
C LYS A 388 -16.20 -37.84 24.27
N ARG A 389 -17.51 -37.94 24.50
CA ARG A 389 -18.28 -36.77 24.93
C ARG A 389 -17.66 -36.28 26.23
N ASP A 390 -17.52 -34.96 26.29
CA ASP A 390 -16.94 -34.19 27.38
C ASP A 390 -17.28 -34.79 28.75
N GLY A 391 -16.23 -35.04 29.52
CA GLY A 391 -16.34 -35.44 30.91
C GLY A 391 -17.12 -34.38 31.67
N ALA A 392 -18.36 -34.70 31.98
CA ALA A 392 -19.07 -34.09 33.09
C ALA A 392 -18.38 -34.52 34.40
N GLY A 393 -17.78 -33.55 35.09
CA GLY A 393 -17.70 -33.47 36.55
C GLY A 393 -16.34 -33.79 37.20
N PRO A 394 -16.10 -33.31 38.44
CA PRO A 394 -16.97 -32.50 39.31
C PRO A 394 -16.67 -31.00 39.32
#